data_AF-A0A2M8CSX9-F1
#
_entry.id   AF-A0A2M8CSX9-F1
#
_cell.length_a   1.000
_cell.length_b   1.000
_cell.length_c   1.000
_cell.angle_alpha   90.00
_cell.angle_beta   90.00
_cell.angle_gamma   90.00
#
_symmetry.space_group_name_H-M   'P 1'
#
loop_
_entity.id
_entity.type
_entity.pdbx_description
1 polymer ?
#
loop_
_entity_poly.entity_id
_entity_poly.type
_entity_poly.pdbx_seq_one_letter_code
_entity_poly.pdbx_strand_id
1 'polypeptide(L)'
;MNTALLVIDIQNDYFPGGKMELEGALAAGQKAGQLLQCFREHGGRHIHIQHESLRPGATFFIPGTEGIRIHDSVPHYVGEPIVYKHFPNAFRETNLLEILRGWQTERLVICGMMTHMCVDATVRAAADLGFTVWLAADACATRALRHEDVSVTAGQVQAAFLAALTSYARVMTAEQTITLLAQESAP
;
A
#
# COMPACT_ATOMS: atom_id res chain seq x y z
N MET A 1 6.26 3.80 20.14
CA MET A 1 6.38 4.58 18.90
C MET A 1 5.01 4.63 18.24
N ASN A 2 4.51 5.82 17.92
CA ASN A 2 3.18 5.97 17.32
C ASN A 2 3.20 5.42 15.89
N THR A 3 2.49 4.33 15.67
CA THR A 3 2.51 3.60 14.40
C THR A 3 1.17 3.70 13.69
N ALA A 4 1.18 3.93 12.38
CA ALA A 4 0.00 3.85 11.53
C ALA A 4 0.20 2.87 10.36
N LEU A 5 -0.87 2.17 9.98
CA LEU A 5 -0.92 1.33 8.78
C LEU A 5 -1.44 2.13 7.58
N LEU A 6 -0.76 2.05 6.45
CA LEU A 6 -1.24 2.52 5.16
C LEU A 6 -1.54 1.34 4.24
N VAL A 7 -2.79 1.24 3.77
CA VAL A 7 -3.24 0.24 2.80
C VAL A 7 -3.40 0.92 1.44
N ILE A 8 -2.44 0.70 0.54
CA ILE A 8 -2.32 1.47 -0.71
C ILE A 8 -3.01 0.77 -1.89
N ASP A 9 -4.05 1.39 -2.45
CA ASP A 9 -4.67 1.08 -3.74
C ASP A 9 -5.03 -0.40 -3.95
N ILE A 10 -5.45 -1.10 -2.89
CA ILE A 10 -5.96 -2.47 -3.02
C ILE A 10 -7.41 -2.39 -3.53
N GLN A 11 -7.53 -2.12 -4.82
CA GLN A 11 -8.77 -1.83 -5.54
C GLN A 11 -9.05 -2.89 -6.62
N ASN A 12 -10.32 -3.08 -6.95
CA ASN A 12 -10.81 -4.18 -7.79
C ASN A 12 -10.12 -4.30 -9.17
N ASP A 13 -9.69 -3.20 -9.79
CA ASP A 13 -9.01 -3.27 -11.08
C ASP A 13 -7.68 -4.04 -11.05
N TYR A 14 -7.06 -4.21 -9.88
CA TYR A 14 -5.83 -5.00 -9.72
C TYR A 14 -6.06 -6.52 -9.55
N PHE A 15 -7.31 -6.96 -9.39
CA PHE A 15 -7.66 -8.35 -9.11
C PHE A 15 -8.18 -9.06 -10.38
N PRO A 16 -8.25 -10.41 -10.39
CA PRO A 16 -8.75 -11.16 -11.55
C PRO A 16 -10.10 -10.65 -12.07
N GLY A 17 -10.17 -10.37 -13.38
CA GLY A 17 -11.31 -9.74 -14.05
C GLY A 17 -11.27 -8.21 -14.08
N GLY A 18 -10.31 -7.58 -13.40
CA GLY A 18 -10.09 -6.13 -13.35
C GLY A 18 -9.37 -5.58 -14.60
N LYS A 19 -9.35 -4.25 -14.74
CA LYS A 19 -8.73 -3.58 -15.90
C LYS A 19 -7.20 -3.53 -15.87
N MET A 20 -6.56 -3.89 -14.76
CA MET A 20 -5.12 -3.81 -14.54
C MET A 20 -4.63 -4.95 -13.62
N GLU A 21 -4.96 -6.19 -13.95
CA GLU A 21 -4.61 -7.34 -13.10
C GLU A 21 -3.11 -7.40 -12.72
N LEU A 22 -2.84 -7.72 -11.46
CA LEU A 22 -1.50 -7.89 -10.93
C LEU A 22 -1.21 -9.35 -10.57
N GLU A 23 0.04 -9.75 -10.76
CA GLU A 23 0.47 -11.10 -10.38
C GLU A 23 0.52 -11.21 -8.85
N GLY A 24 -0.17 -12.20 -8.30
CA GLY A 24 -0.23 -12.42 -6.85
C GLY A 24 -1.16 -11.48 -6.06
N ALA A 25 -2.03 -10.70 -6.73
CA ALA A 25 -2.92 -9.73 -6.08
C ALA A 25 -3.77 -10.34 -4.95
N LEU A 26 -4.37 -11.53 -5.17
CA LEU A 26 -5.19 -12.21 -4.15
C LEU A 26 -4.40 -12.54 -2.88
N ALA A 27 -3.20 -13.12 -3.02
CA ALA A 27 -2.36 -13.49 -1.89
C ALA A 27 -1.89 -12.23 -1.13
N ALA A 28 -1.45 -11.20 -1.85
CA ALA A 28 -1.04 -9.94 -1.24
C ALA A 28 -2.21 -9.23 -0.53
N GLY A 29 -3.39 -9.23 -1.14
CA GLY A 29 -4.61 -8.69 -0.54
C GLY A 29 -4.99 -9.40 0.76
N GLN A 30 -4.87 -10.73 0.82
CA GLN A 30 -5.11 -11.50 2.05
C GLN A 30 -4.12 -11.14 3.16
N LYS A 31 -2.83 -10.98 2.84
CA LYS A 31 -1.81 -10.54 3.81
C LYS A 31 -2.04 -9.11 4.29
N ALA A 32 -2.43 -8.21 3.40
CA ALA A 32 -2.84 -6.85 3.76
C ALA A 32 -4.07 -6.86 4.69
N GLY A 33 -5.05 -7.73 4.43
CA GLY A 33 -6.22 -7.95 5.29
C GLY A 33 -5.85 -8.40 6.69
N GLN A 34 -4.86 -9.28 6.84
CA GLN A 34 -4.34 -9.71 8.15
C GLN A 34 -3.72 -8.55 8.94
N LEU A 35 -2.94 -7.70 8.28
CA LEU A 35 -2.38 -6.48 8.90
C LEU A 35 -3.49 -5.52 9.32
N LEU A 36 -4.45 -5.26 8.43
CA LEU A 36 -5.58 -4.37 8.71
C LEU A 36 -6.40 -4.88 9.90
N GLN A 37 -6.68 -6.17 9.96
CA GLN A 37 -7.40 -6.78 11.07
C GLN A 37 -6.63 -6.65 12.38
N CYS A 38 -5.32 -6.92 12.38
CA CYS A 38 -4.47 -6.75 13.56
C CYS A 38 -4.52 -5.31 14.09
N PHE A 39 -4.41 -4.30 13.21
CA PHE A 39 -4.52 -2.90 13.62
C PHE A 39 -5.90 -2.58 14.20
N ARG A 40 -6.99 -3.07 13.61
CA ARG A 40 -8.35 -2.87 14.16
C ARG A 40 -8.52 -3.46 15.55
N GLU A 41 -8.10 -4.71 15.75
CA GLU A 41 -8.27 -5.44 17.01
C GLU A 41 -7.51 -4.81 18.18
N HIS A 42 -6.42 -4.09 17.89
CA HIS A 42 -5.57 -3.45 18.90
C HIS A 42 -5.76 -1.93 18.97
N GLY A 43 -6.81 -1.38 18.34
CA GLY A 43 -7.08 0.07 18.32
C GLY A 43 -6.02 0.90 17.58
N GLY A 44 -5.25 0.26 16.70
CA GLY A 44 -4.20 0.87 15.90
C GLY A 44 -4.74 1.81 14.83
N ARG A 45 -3.98 2.88 14.57
CA ARG A 45 -4.26 3.85 13.52
C ARG A 45 -4.05 3.21 12.14
N HIS A 46 -5.01 3.32 11.25
CA HIS A 46 -4.90 2.81 9.88
C HIS A 46 -5.59 3.77 8.92
N ILE A 47 -5.13 3.82 7.67
CA ILE A 47 -5.69 4.65 6.59
C ILE A 47 -5.74 3.82 5.31
N HIS A 48 -6.89 3.85 4.63
CA HIS A 48 -6.98 3.38 3.26
C HIS A 48 -6.57 4.49 2.30
N ILE A 49 -5.76 4.15 1.31
CA ILE A 49 -5.45 5.04 0.19
C ILE A 49 -6.18 4.49 -1.04
N GLN A 50 -6.98 5.32 -1.68
CA GLN A 50 -7.73 4.98 -2.89
C GLN A 50 -7.29 5.88 -4.03
N HIS A 51 -6.87 5.28 -5.15
CA HIS A 51 -6.49 6.02 -6.33
C HIS A 51 -7.70 6.28 -7.24
N GLU A 52 -7.81 7.52 -7.70
CA GLU A 52 -8.76 8.00 -8.69
C GLU A 52 -8.00 8.52 -9.90
N SER A 53 -8.12 7.82 -11.03
CA SER A 53 -7.50 8.23 -12.28
C SER A 53 -8.34 9.28 -12.99
N LEU A 54 -8.01 10.55 -12.77
CA LEU A 54 -8.70 11.71 -13.39
C LEU A 54 -8.10 12.13 -14.74
N ARG A 55 -6.98 11.54 -15.16
CA ARG A 55 -6.31 11.92 -16.41
C ARG A 55 -7.15 11.49 -17.63
N PRO A 56 -7.23 12.32 -18.69
CA PRO A 56 -7.79 11.89 -19.97
C PRO A 56 -7.08 10.62 -20.48
N GLY A 57 -7.86 9.63 -20.93
CA GLY A 57 -7.33 8.36 -21.44
C GLY A 57 -6.89 7.36 -20.37
N ALA A 58 -7.23 7.57 -19.09
CA ALA A 58 -7.09 6.53 -18.09
C ALA A 58 -7.89 5.27 -18.46
N THR A 59 -7.35 4.09 -18.13
CA THR A 59 -7.91 2.79 -18.50
C THR A 59 -8.38 1.96 -17.31
N PHE A 60 -8.05 2.37 -16.09
CA PHE A 60 -8.39 1.71 -14.81
C PHE A 60 -8.48 2.78 -13.71
N PHE A 61 -9.09 2.43 -12.58
CA PHE A 61 -9.41 3.34 -11.46
C PHE A 61 -10.26 4.53 -11.88
N ILE A 62 -11.22 4.27 -12.75
CA ILE A 62 -12.13 5.28 -13.29
C ILE A 62 -13.22 5.57 -12.26
N PRO A 63 -13.44 6.84 -11.86
CA PRO A 63 -14.51 7.20 -10.93
C PRO A 63 -15.87 6.68 -11.37
N GLY A 64 -16.64 6.17 -10.41
CA GLY A 64 -17.98 5.61 -10.65
C GLY A 64 -18.00 4.19 -11.24
N THR A 65 -16.86 3.52 -11.42
CA THR A 65 -16.81 2.13 -11.90
C THR A 65 -16.64 1.13 -10.76
N GLU A 66 -16.88 -0.15 -11.06
CA GLU A 66 -16.60 -1.24 -10.11
C GLU A 66 -15.11 -1.35 -9.77
N GLY A 67 -14.26 -1.17 -10.78
CA GLY A 67 -12.81 -1.35 -10.69
C GLY A 67 -12.12 -0.42 -9.69
N ILE A 68 -12.73 0.73 -9.39
CA ILE A 68 -12.18 1.67 -8.43
C ILE A 68 -12.45 1.28 -6.97
N ARG A 69 -13.44 0.42 -6.69
CA ARG A 69 -13.82 0.11 -5.32
C ARG A 69 -12.68 -0.63 -4.61
N ILE A 70 -12.54 -0.39 -3.31
CA ILE A 70 -11.63 -1.15 -2.45
C ILE A 70 -12.05 -2.62 -2.49
N HIS A 71 -11.09 -3.51 -2.65
CA HIS A 71 -11.34 -4.94 -2.79
C HIS A 71 -11.71 -5.58 -1.44
N ASP A 72 -12.59 -6.59 -1.47
CA ASP A 72 -13.14 -7.27 -0.29
C ASP A 72 -12.10 -7.96 0.61
N SER A 73 -10.85 -8.11 0.13
CA SER A 73 -9.75 -8.60 0.97
C SER A 73 -9.30 -7.60 2.04
N VAL A 74 -9.62 -6.31 1.87
CA VAL A 74 -9.33 -5.22 2.80
C VAL A 74 -10.55 -4.28 2.91
N PRO A 75 -11.70 -4.80 3.37
CA PRO A 75 -12.96 -4.07 3.30
C PRO A 75 -12.83 -2.75 4.06
N HIS A 76 -13.28 -1.65 3.48
CA HIS A 76 -13.38 -0.35 4.14
C HIS A 76 -14.72 -0.25 4.87
N TYR A 77 -14.69 0.21 6.11
CA TYR A 77 -15.91 0.41 6.90
C TYR A 77 -16.20 1.89 7.18
N VAL A 78 -17.47 2.19 7.38
CA VAL A 78 -17.93 3.53 7.75
C VAL A 78 -17.23 3.98 9.04
N GLY A 79 -16.65 5.18 9.01
CA GLY A 79 -15.89 5.76 10.13
C GLY A 79 -14.38 5.53 10.04
N GLU A 80 -13.91 4.65 9.16
CA GLU A 80 -12.47 4.50 8.91
C GLU A 80 -11.97 5.59 7.94
N PRO A 81 -10.78 6.15 8.18
CA PRO A 81 -10.25 7.21 7.34
C PRO A 81 -9.80 6.66 5.98
N ILE A 82 -10.11 7.42 4.94
CA ILE A 82 -9.72 7.15 3.56
C ILE A 82 -9.12 8.41 2.95
N VAL A 83 -8.02 8.25 2.22
CA VAL A 83 -7.37 9.32 1.46
C VAL A 83 -7.50 8.99 -0.02
N TYR A 84 -8.11 9.91 -0.75
CA TYR A 84 -8.18 9.86 -2.21
C TYR A 84 -6.92 10.49 -2.81
N LYS A 85 -6.35 9.87 -3.85
CA LYS A 85 -5.18 10.40 -4.55
C LYS A 85 -5.31 10.27 -6.06
N HIS A 86 -4.59 11.13 -6.77
CA HIS A 86 -4.58 11.17 -8.24
C HIS A 86 -3.18 10.92 -8.85
N PHE A 87 -2.18 10.70 -7.98
CA PHE A 87 -0.79 10.43 -8.38
C PHE A 87 -0.27 9.15 -7.69
N PRO A 88 0.87 8.59 -8.15
CA PRO A 88 1.48 7.43 -7.49
C PRO A 88 1.81 7.69 -6.01
N ASN A 89 2.49 8.79 -5.71
CA ASN A 89 2.85 9.20 -4.35
C ASN A 89 1.59 9.58 -3.55
N ALA A 90 1.29 8.85 -2.49
CA ALA A 90 0.10 9.09 -1.66
C ALA A 90 0.12 10.40 -0.87
N PHE A 91 1.27 11.07 -0.73
CA PHE A 91 1.40 12.38 -0.09
C PHE A 91 1.17 13.55 -1.06
N ARG A 92 1.23 13.31 -2.37
CA ARG A 92 1.17 14.39 -3.36
C ARG A 92 -0.28 14.84 -3.54
N GLU A 93 -0.54 16.11 -3.19
CA GLU A 93 -1.85 16.76 -3.39
C GLU A 93 -2.98 16.01 -2.65
N THR A 94 -2.68 15.49 -1.46
CA THR A 94 -3.63 14.84 -0.55
C THR A 94 -3.52 15.42 0.86
N ASN A 95 -4.43 15.03 1.75
CA ASN A 95 -4.38 15.35 3.17
C ASN A 95 -3.65 14.28 4.02
N LEU A 96 -2.96 13.30 3.40
CA LEU A 96 -2.31 12.19 4.12
C LEU A 96 -1.33 12.68 5.19
N LEU A 97 -0.46 13.63 4.84
CA LEU A 97 0.55 14.15 5.77
C LEU A 97 -0.09 14.88 6.96
N GLU A 98 -1.19 15.59 6.73
CA GLU A 98 -1.94 16.29 7.78
C GLU A 98 -2.54 15.29 8.78
N ILE A 99 -3.18 14.23 8.29
CA ILE A 99 -3.76 13.17 9.14
C ILE A 99 -2.67 12.52 9.99
N LEU A 100 -1.54 12.11 9.37
CA LEU A 100 -0.44 11.45 10.08
C LEU A 100 0.21 12.36 11.13
N ARG A 101 0.37 13.65 10.84
CA ARG A 101 0.85 14.63 11.83
C ARG A 101 -0.15 14.85 12.95
N GLY A 102 -1.44 14.91 12.65
CA GLY A 102 -2.50 14.99 13.65
C GLY A 102 -2.54 13.79 14.58
N TRP A 103 -2.12 12.62 14.11
CA TRP A 103 -1.94 11.42 14.93
C TRP A 103 -0.58 11.30 15.60
N GLN A 104 0.30 12.29 15.38
CA GLN A 104 1.68 12.26 15.85
C GLN A 104 2.37 10.96 15.46
N THR A 105 2.12 10.48 14.24
CA THR A 105 2.70 9.24 13.73
C THR A 105 4.20 9.39 13.53
N GLU A 106 4.95 8.40 14.02
CA GLU A 106 6.41 8.31 13.92
C GLU A 106 6.81 7.18 12.97
N ARG A 107 6.00 6.11 12.89
CA ARG A 107 6.24 4.93 12.05
C ARG A 107 5.06 4.63 11.14
N LEU A 108 5.37 4.27 9.90
CA LEU A 108 4.41 3.76 8.94
C LEU A 108 4.68 2.28 8.65
N VAL A 109 3.65 1.45 8.82
CA VAL A 109 3.58 0.13 8.20
C VAL A 109 2.86 0.31 6.88
N ILE A 110 3.48 -0.12 5.77
CA ILE A 110 2.94 0.07 4.42
C ILE A 110 2.70 -1.30 3.79
N CYS A 111 1.53 -1.46 3.17
CA CYS A 111 1.19 -2.55 2.25
C CYS A 111 0.37 -2.01 1.07
N GLY A 112 0.21 -2.81 0.01
CA GLY A 112 -0.63 -2.42 -1.13
C GLY A 112 0.03 -2.56 -2.49
N MET A 113 -0.48 -1.82 -3.47
CA MET A 113 -0.21 -2.07 -4.88
C MET A 113 -0.08 -0.76 -5.70
N MET A 114 0.74 -0.67 -6.74
CA MET A 114 1.74 -1.63 -7.18
C MET A 114 3.07 -1.38 -6.47
N THR A 115 3.82 -2.46 -6.17
CA THR A 115 5.16 -2.40 -5.55
C THR A 115 6.08 -1.40 -6.23
N HIS A 116 6.17 -1.44 -7.56
CA HIS A 116 7.08 -0.61 -8.36
C HIS A 116 6.61 0.82 -8.62
N MET A 117 5.39 1.18 -8.20
CA MET A 117 4.74 2.43 -8.60
C MET A 117 4.24 3.19 -7.37
N CYS A 118 3.01 2.93 -6.93
CA CYS A 118 2.39 3.66 -5.83
C CYS A 118 3.06 3.36 -4.49
N VAL A 119 3.45 2.10 -4.26
CA VAL A 119 4.15 1.69 -3.04
C VAL A 119 5.55 2.29 -3.01
N ASP A 120 6.37 2.10 -4.06
CA ASP A 120 7.71 2.68 -4.17
C ASP A 120 7.71 4.20 -3.94
N ALA A 121 6.86 4.93 -4.67
CA ALA A 121 6.77 6.38 -4.55
C ALA A 121 6.38 6.84 -3.13
N THR A 122 5.47 6.12 -2.49
CA THR A 122 4.99 6.47 -1.14
C THR A 122 6.01 6.10 -0.07
N VAL A 123 6.69 4.95 -0.19
CA VAL A 123 7.73 4.52 0.76
C VAL A 123 8.89 5.50 0.76
N ARG A 124 9.39 5.90 -0.43
CA ARG A 124 10.48 6.88 -0.54
C ARG A 124 10.07 8.23 0.05
N ALA A 125 8.90 8.73 -0.32
CA ALA A 125 8.38 9.99 0.20
C ALA A 125 8.19 9.95 1.72
N ALA A 126 7.70 8.84 2.28
CA ALA A 126 7.57 8.66 3.72
C ALA A 126 8.92 8.76 4.44
N ALA A 127 9.95 8.08 3.92
CA ALA A 127 11.30 8.15 4.47
C ALA A 127 11.88 9.57 4.39
N ASP A 128 11.74 10.25 3.24
CA ASP A 128 12.19 11.64 3.05
C ASP A 128 11.48 12.63 3.99
N LEU A 129 10.22 12.35 4.35
CA LEU A 129 9.44 13.12 5.32
C LEU A 129 9.79 12.81 6.78
N GLY A 130 10.70 11.87 7.03
CA GLY A 130 11.22 11.53 8.36
C GLY A 130 10.47 10.43 9.10
N PHE A 131 9.54 9.71 8.46
CA PHE A 131 8.89 8.56 9.09
C PHE A 131 9.83 7.35 9.14
N THR A 132 9.77 6.58 10.22
CA THR A 132 10.31 5.21 10.19
C THR A 132 9.39 4.34 9.34
N VAL A 133 9.90 3.68 8.29
CA VAL A 133 9.05 2.92 7.36
C VAL A 133 9.29 1.42 7.49
N TRP A 134 8.22 0.65 7.69
CA TRP A 134 8.19 -0.80 7.57
C TRP A 134 7.33 -1.17 6.36
N LEU A 135 7.84 -2.02 5.48
CA LEU A 135 7.14 -2.46 4.28
C LEU A 135 6.85 -3.96 4.39
N ALA A 136 5.56 -4.32 4.36
CA ALA A 136 5.12 -5.71 4.34
C ALA A 136 5.17 -6.25 2.90
N ALA A 137 6.30 -6.85 2.55
CA ALA A 137 6.66 -7.27 1.20
C ALA A 137 5.69 -8.28 0.57
N ASP A 138 5.21 -9.24 1.36
CA ASP A 138 4.23 -10.26 0.95
C ASP A 138 2.79 -9.75 0.94
N ALA A 139 2.56 -8.53 1.43
CA ALA A 139 1.31 -7.78 1.31
C ALA A 139 1.38 -6.73 0.18
N CYS A 140 2.30 -6.89 -0.76
CA CYS A 140 2.44 -6.05 -1.94
C CYS A 140 2.45 -6.87 -3.24
N ALA A 141 1.85 -6.33 -4.30
CA ALA A 141 1.81 -6.98 -5.62
C ALA A 141 2.25 -6.05 -6.74
N THR A 142 2.67 -6.64 -7.86
CA THR A 142 3.15 -5.92 -9.04
C THR A 142 2.78 -6.68 -10.32
N ARG A 143 3.24 -6.19 -11.47
CA ARG A 143 3.05 -6.81 -12.78
C ARG A 143 4.35 -6.82 -13.58
N ALA A 144 4.36 -7.58 -14.66
CA ALA A 144 5.41 -7.52 -15.65
C ALA A 144 5.45 -6.12 -16.30
N LEU A 145 6.66 -5.66 -16.61
CA LEU A 145 6.93 -4.38 -17.24
C LEU A 145 7.66 -4.61 -18.56
N ARG A 146 7.54 -3.62 -19.45
CA ARG A 146 8.29 -3.58 -20.69
C ARG A 146 8.80 -2.17 -20.92
N HIS A 147 10.06 -2.07 -21.31
CA HIS A 147 10.68 -0.84 -21.78
C HIS A 147 11.40 -1.16 -23.09
N GLU A 148 10.94 -0.55 -24.19
CA GLU A 148 11.40 -0.88 -25.55
C GLU A 148 11.27 -2.39 -25.81
N ASP A 149 12.38 -3.07 -26.11
CA ASP A 149 12.43 -4.51 -26.38
C ASP A 149 12.73 -5.35 -25.14
N VAL A 150 12.96 -4.73 -23.98
CA VAL A 150 13.25 -5.43 -22.73
C VAL A 150 11.96 -5.69 -21.97
N SER A 151 11.65 -6.97 -21.76
CA SER A 151 10.57 -7.41 -20.87
C SER A 151 11.13 -7.85 -19.53
N VAL A 152 10.52 -7.38 -18.44
CA VAL A 152 10.88 -7.70 -17.06
C VAL A 152 9.69 -8.37 -16.41
N THR A 153 9.87 -9.61 -15.93
CA THR A 153 8.77 -10.39 -15.33
C THR A 153 8.30 -9.75 -14.02
N ALA A 154 7.06 -10.01 -13.60
CA ALA A 154 6.56 -9.46 -12.33
C ALA A 154 7.45 -9.86 -11.14
N GLY A 155 7.94 -11.11 -11.12
CA GLY A 155 8.89 -11.57 -10.10
C GLY A 155 10.21 -10.79 -10.11
N GLN A 156 10.76 -10.46 -11.27
CA GLN A 156 11.96 -9.62 -11.38
C GLN A 156 11.70 -8.19 -10.91
N VAL A 157 10.55 -7.61 -11.29
CA VAL A 157 10.14 -6.27 -10.84
C VAL A 157 9.98 -6.26 -9.31
N GLN A 158 9.27 -7.24 -8.75
CA GLN A 158 9.05 -7.36 -7.31
C GLN A 158 10.39 -7.45 -6.57
N ALA A 159 11.29 -8.35 -6.99
CA ALA A 159 12.58 -8.55 -6.36
C ALA A 159 13.45 -7.28 -6.40
N ALA A 160 13.54 -6.62 -7.56
CA ALA A 160 14.35 -5.42 -7.73
C ALA A 160 13.86 -4.25 -6.86
N PHE A 161 12.55 -3.99 -6.85
CA PHE A 161 12.00 -2.89 -6.07
C PHE A 161 12.03 -3.16 -4.56
N LEU A 162 11.71 -4.38 -4.11
CA LEU A 162 11.84 -4.72 -2.69
C LEU A 162 13.30 -4.61 -2.22
N ALA A 163 14.26 -5.08 -3.02
CA ALA A 163 15.68 -4.93 -2.71
C ALA A 163 16.09 -3.45 -2.62
N ALA A 164 15.68 -2.62 -3.58
CA ALA A 164 15.98 -1.18 -3.56
C ALA A 164 15.35 -0.46 -2.36
N LEU A 165 14.13 -0.84 -1.96
CA LEU A 165 13.41 -0.22 -0.85
C LEU A 165 14.01 -0.57 0.52
N THR A 166 14.91 -1.55 0.63
CA THR A 166 15.65 -1.81 1.88
C THR A 166 16.49 -0.64 2.36
N SER A 167 16.86 0.29 1.46
CA SER A 167 17.54 1.55 1.83
C SER A 167 16.63 2.62 2.41
N TYR A 168 15.30 2.46 2.29
CA TYR A 168 14.29 3.43 2.74
C TYR A 168 13.39 2.88 3.84
N ALA A 169 13.25 1.56 3.92
CA ALA A 169 12.33 0.88 4.81
C ALA A 169 12.91 -0.43 5.34
N ARG A 170 12.42 -0.86 6.49
CA ARG A 170 12.59 -2.24 6.94
C ARG A 170 11.60 -3.13 6.17
N VAL A 171 12.09 -3.87 5.19
CA VAL A 171 11.30 -4.77 4.34
C VAL A 171 11.20 -6.14 5.00
N MET A 172 9.97 -6.62 5.23
CA MET A 172 9.68 -7.87 5.97
C MET A 172 8.34 -8.47 5.55
N THR A 173 7.97 -9.63 6.07
CA THR A 173 6.62 -10.19 5.86
C THR A 173 5.57 -9.56 6.79
N ALA A 174 4.30 -9.69 6.44
CA ALA A 174 3.17 -9.30 7.28
C ALA A 174 3.22 -10.00 8.66
N GLU A 175 3.56 -11.28 8.68
CA GLU A 175 3.72 -12.06 9.92
C GLU A 175 4.86 -11.53 10.80
N GLN A 176 6.02 -11.24 10.20
CA GLN A 176 7.15 -10.62 10.91
C GLN A 176 6.76 -9.25 11.47
N THR A 177 6.01 -8.46 10.68
CA THR A 177 5.50 -7.14 11.10
C THR A 177 4.63 -7.27 12.35
N ILE A 178 3.63 -8.14 12.32
CA ILE A 178 2.72 -8.39 13.45
C ILE A 178 3.49 -8.87 14.68
N THR A 179 4.42 -9.81 14.49
CA THR A 179 5.24 -10.36 15.58
C THR A 179 6.06 -9.27 16.28
N LEU A 180 6.68 -8.38 15.51
CA LEU A 180 7.50 -7.29 16.07
C LEU A 180 6.64 -6.24 16.78
N LEU A 181 5.49 -5.88 16.22
CA LEU A 181 4.55 -4.95 16.88
C LEU A 181 4.07 -5.50 18.22
N ALA A 182 3.78 -6.80 18.29
CA ALA A 182 3.39 -7.47 19.53
C ALA A 182 4.50 -7.44 20.58
N GLN A 183 5.76 -7.66 20.16
CA GLN A 183 6.92 -7.60 21.06
C GLN A 183 7.17 -6.20 21.62
N GLU A 184 6.95 -5.14 20.83
CA GLU A 184 7.09 -3.75 21.29
C GLU A 184 5.95 -3.31 22.23
N SER A 185 4.82 -4.03 22.21
CA SER A 185 3.65 -3.74 23.04
C SER A 185 3.62 -4.56 24.33
N ALA A 186 4.56 -5.50 24.50
CA ALA A 186 4.69 -6.31 25.71
C ALA A 186 5.26 -5.45 26.86
N PRO A 187 4.71 -5.58 28.09
CA PRO A 187 5.14 -4.80 29.25
C PRO A 187 6.56 -5.13 29.73
#